data_AF-A0A258V5H7-F1
#
_entry.id   AF-A0A258V5H7-F1
#
_cell.length_a   1.000
_cell.length_b   1.000
_cell.length_c   1.000
_cell.angle_alpha   90.00
_cell.angle_beta   90.00
_cell.angle_gamma   90.00
#
_symmetry.space_group_name_H-M   'P 1'
#
loop_
_entity.id
_entity.type
_entity.pdbx_description
1 polymer ?
#
loop_
_entity_poly.entity_id
_entity_poly.type
_entity_poly.pdbx_seq_one_letter_code
_entity_poly.pdbx_strand_id
1 'polypeptide(L)'
;MLPKKGRKLPKWDGVLAGRQVYAETIAQLLEREHGGTHRAVKQVMKLTDASERTVKHWLSGQHGPDTVFFLRLVTSSPVIRAFVIGLIESSQGAGNDRHGVDQQAARRPSKPSDTQLTRQDRRQNDRINDPKTDPINDPITAELNERQRWFLGRVAAGHWCRAADICGHWKVSAKTARRDIAALSAMGLIRFTGARRNGRYRPASGAG
;
A
#
# COMPACT_ATOMS: atom_id res chain seq x y z
N MET A 1 20.49 8.96 -28.34
CA MET A 1 20.32 7.97 -27.25
C MET A 1 19.97 8.73 -25.97
N LEU A 2 18.83 8.48 -25.33
CA LEU A 2 18.40 9.17 -24.10
C LEU A 2 19.14 8.62 -22.86
N PRO A 3 19.53 9.45 -21.89
CA PRO A 3 20.28 9.00 -20.73
C PRO A 3 19.44 8.11 -19.81
N LYS A 4 20.05 7.01 -19.35
CA LYS A 4 19.49 5.94 -18.51
C LYS A 4 19.27 6.36 -17.03
N LYS A 5 18.98 7.63 -16.74
CA LYS A 5 18.76 8.13 -15.39
C LYS A 5 17.30 8.57 -15.21
N GLY A 6 16.49 7.62 -14.75
CA GLY A 6 15.08 7.84 -14.40
C GLY A 6 14.46 6.68 -13.60
N ARG A 7 15.28 5.82 -12.97
CA ARG A 7 14.78 4.60 -12.31
C ARG A 7 14.27 4.79 -10.88
N LYS A 8 14.52 5.95 -10.27
CA LYS A 8 14.15 6.23 -8.87
C LYS A 8 13.67 7.67 -8.76
N LEU A 9 12.43 7.85 -8.32
CA LEU A 9 11.92 9.15 -7.90
C LEU A 9 12.73 9.60 -6.67
N PRO A 10 12.97 10.91 -6.50
CA PRO A 10 13.55 11.42 -5.27
C PRO A 10 12.70 10.97 -4.08
N LYS A 11 13.36 10.54 -3.00
CA LYS A 11 12.65 10.19 -1.77
C LYS A 11 12.08 11.47 -1.19
N TRP A 12 10.79 11.45 -0.90
CA TRP A 12 10.17 12.51 -0.10
C TRP A 12 10.80 12.47 1.29
N ASP A 13 11.54 13.52 1.63
CA ASP A 13 12.12 13.69 2.97
C ASP A 13 11.15 14.51 3.82
N GLY A 14 10.96 14.12 5.09
CA GLY A 14 10.03 14.76 6.01
C GLY A 14 8.83 13.91 6.47
N VAL A 15 7.80 14.57 7.02
CA VAL A 15 6.60 13.91 7.57
C VAL A 15 5.92 13.10 6.45
N LEU A 16 5.55 11.85 6.74
CA LEU A 16 5.00 10.88 5.79
C LEU A 16 5.99 10.37 4.71
N ALA A 17 7.30 10.33 4.99
CA ALA A 17 8.36 9.83 4.09
C ALA A 17 8.14 8.40 3.53
N GLY A 18 7.22 7.62 4.10
CA GLY A 18 6.87 6.30 3.58
C GLY A 18 5.53 5.78 4.10
N ARG A 19 5.03 4.70 3.46
CA ARG A 19 3.74 4.07 3.80
C ARG A 19 3.66 3.62 5.26
N GLN A 20 4.77 3.12 5.81
CA GLN A 20 4.82 2.68 7.21
C GLN A 20 4.70 3.87 8.18
N VAL A 21 5.51 4.91 7.95
CA VAL A 21 5.44 6.16 8.74
C VAL A 21 4.04 6.78 8.64
N TYR A 22 3.41 6.73 7.46
CA TYR A 22 2.04 7.16 7.28
C TYR A 22 1.05 6.33 8.12
N ALA A 23 1.13 5.00 8.07
CA ALA A 23 0.26 4.13 8.84
C ALA A 23 0.39 4.39 10.35
N GLU A 24 1.62 4.50 10.86
CA GLU A 24 1.91 4.79 12.26
C GLU A 24 1.42 6.17 12.70
N THR A 25 1.60 7.19 11.84
CA THR A 25 1.12 8.56 12.12
C THR A 25 -0.40 8.59 12.24
N ILE A 26 -1.11 7.95 11.30
CA ILE A 26 -2.57 7.88 11.35
C ILE A 26 -3.05 7.08 12.57
N ALA A 27 -2.38 5.98 12.91
CA ALA A 27 -2.70 5.20 14.11
C ALA A 27 -2.64 6.07 15.38
N GLN A 28 -1.56 6.83 15.54
CA GLN A 28 -1.36 7.73 16.69
C GLN A 28 -2.41 8.85 16.75
N LEU A 29 -2.79 9.42 15.60
CA LEU A 29 -3.83 10.45 15.54
C LEU A 29 -5.21 9.90 15.92
N LEU A 30 -5.56 8.71 15.41
CA LEU A 30 -6.82 8.05 15.74
C LEU A 30 -6.86 7.61 17.21
N GLU A 31 -5.74 7.14 17.75
CA GLU A 31 -5.63 6.78 19.17
C GLU A 31 -5.76 8.01 20.07
N ARG A 32 -5.19 9.15 19.68
CA ARG A 32 -5.36 10.42 20.41
C ARG A 32 -6.81 10.88 20.43
N GLU A 33 -7.55 10.70 19.35
CA GLU A 33 -8.93 11.15 19.23
C GLU A 33 -9.94 10.21 19.92
N HIS A 34 -9.78 8.90 19.72
CA HIS A 34 -10.78 7.90 20.11
C HIS A 34 -10.34 6.95 21.24
N GLY A 35 -9.06 6.99 21.61
CA GLY A 35 -8.43 6.07 22.58
C GLY A 35 -8.16 4.66 22.02
N GLY A 36 -7.47 3.84 22.80
CA GLY A 36 -7.08 2.46 22.43
C GLY A 36 -8.16 1.39 22.65
N THR A 37 -9.45 1.73 22.60
CA THR A 37 -10.53 0.80 22.99
C THR A 37 -11.31 0.23 21.81
N HIS A 38 -12.05 -0.87 22.03
CA HIS A 38 -12.97 -1.43 21.03
C HIS A 38 -14.02 -0.41 20.51
N ARG A 39 -14.32 0.61 21.33
CA ARG A 39 -15.20 1.73 20.94
C ARG A 39 -14.61 2.56 19.80
N ALA A 40 -13.29 2.77 19.79
CA ALA A 40 -12.60 3.51 18.73
C ALA A 40 -12.82 2.86 17.36
N VAL A 41 -12.75 1.52 17.28
CA VAL A 41 -13.03 0.78 16.05
C VAL A 41 -14.44 1.11 15.53
N LYS A 42 -15.47 1.03 16.38
CA LYS A 42 -16.85 1.31 15.95
C LYS A 42 -17.08 2.77 15.57
N GLN A 43 -16.44 3.71 16.27
CA GLN A 43 -16.52 5.14 15.93
C GLN A 43 -15.90 5.42 14.57
N VAL A 44 -14.67 4.94 14.32
CA VAL A 44 -13.98 5.15 13.05
C VAL A 44 -14.72 4.48 11.89
N MET A 45 -15.30 3.28 12.10
CA MET A 45 -16.19 2.65 11.12
C MET A 45 -17.37 3.56 10.76
N LYS A 46 -18.05 4.13 11.77
CA LYS A 46 -19.21 5.03 11.54
C LYS A 46 -18.83 6.29 10.77
N LEU A 47 -17.62 6.82 10.98
CA LEU A 47 -17.16 8.04 10.30
C LEU A 47 -16.71 7.79 8.85
N THR A 48 -16.23 6.58 8.55
CA THR A 48 -15.56 6.28 7.27
C THR A 48 -16.28 5.26 6.40
N ASP A 49 -17.29 4.58 6.95
CA ASP A 49 -17.96 3.40 6.36
C ASP A 49 -17.00 2.26 6.00
N ALA A 50 -15.85 2.20 6.67
CA ALA A 50 -14.86 1.16 6.46
C ALA A 50 -15.22 -0.12 7.21
N SER A 51 -14.76 -1.27 6.68
CA SER A 51 -14.92 -2.54 7.36
C SER A 51 -14.14 -2.58 8.68
N GLU A 52 -14.63 -3.34 9.65
CA GLU A 52 -13.97 -3.50 10.96
C GLU A 52 -12.51 -3.95 10.83
N ARG A 53 -12.25 -4.87 9.91
CA ARG A 53 -10.88 -5.36 9.64
C ARG A 53 -9.98 -4.24 9.14
N THR A 54 -10.48 -3.41 8.23
CA THR A 54 -9.74 -2.28 7.68
C THR A 54 -9.38 -1.28 8.78
N VAL A 55 -10.35 -0.92 9.62
CA VAL A 55 -10.14 0.01 10.74
C VAL A 55 -9.16 -0.55 11.78
N LYS A 56 -9.24 -1.85 12.10
CA LYS A 56 -8.27 -2.51 12.98
C LYS A 56 -6.84 -2.43 12.45
N HIS A 57 -6.65 -2.57 11.13
CA HIS A 57 -5.33 -2.41 10.50
C HIS A 57 -4.80 -0.98 10.58
N TRP A 58 -5.68 0.03 10.51
CA TRP A 58 -5.30 1.44 10.68
C TRP A 58 -4.91 1.75 12.11
N LEU A 59 -5.72 1.34 13.08
CA LEU A 59 -5.45 1.55 14.51
C LEU A 59 -4.19 0.81 14.99
N SER A 60 -3.86 -0.33 14.37
CA SER A 60 -2.63 -1.06 14.68
C SER A 60 -1.39 -0.51 13.94
N GLY A 61 -1.53 0.52 13.11
CA GLY A 61 -0.44 1.04 12.28
C GLY A 61 0.11 0.05 11.25
N GLN A 62 -0.63 -1.03 10.93
CA GLN A 62 -0.14 -2.04 9.98
C GLN A 62 -0.30 -1.55 8.53
N HIS A 63 -1.40 -0.87 8.25
CA HIS A 63 -1.67 -0.24 6.96
C HIS A 63 -2.34 1.11 7.21
N GLY A 64 -2.02 2.11 6.40
CA GLY A 64 -2.73 3.39 6.45
C GLY A 64 -4.05 3.34 5.67
N PRO A 65 -4.96 4.30 5.90
CA PRO A 65 -6.14 4.47 5.06
C PRO A 65 -5.75 4.79 3.63
N ASP A 66 -6.49 4.23 2.68
CA ASP A 66 -6.35 4.61 1.28
C ASP A 66 -6.98 5.98 1.03
N THR A 67 -6.74 6.60 -0.13
CA THR A 67 -7.08 8.01 -0.40
C THR A 67 -8.54 8.34 -0.08
N VAL A 68 -9.50 7.51 -0.49
CA VAL A 68 -10.93 7.76 -0.23
C VAL A 68 -11.23 7.75 1.26
N PHE A 69 -10.71 6.77 2.00
CA PHE A 69 -10.91 6.68 3.45
C PHE A 69 -10.16 7.78 4.20
N PHE A 70 -8.98 8.15 3.72
CA PHE A 70 -8.20 9.26 4.25
C PHE A 70 -8.96 10.58 4.10
N LEU A 71 -9.53 10.88 2.93
CA LEU A 71 -10.33 12.09 2.72
C LEU A 71 -11.59 12.12 3.58
N ARG A 72 -12.24 10.96 3.79
CA ARG A 72 -13.35 10.84 4.75
C ARG A 72 -12.89 11.20 6.16
N LEU A 73 -11.75 10.65 6.60
CA LEU A 73 -11.15 10.99 7.90
C LEU A 73 -10.82 12.48 8.02
N VAL A 74 -10.22 13.11 7.00
CA VAL A 74 -9.94 14.56 7.01
C VAL A 74 -11.23 15.38 7.17
N THR A 75 -12.32 14.93 6.55
CA THR A 75 -13.60 15.63 6.63
C THR A 75 -14.27 15.42 8.00
N SER A 76 -14.19 14.20 8.56
CA SER A 76 -14.93 13.83 9.77
C SER A 76 -14.17 14.02 11.08
N SER A 77 -12.86 13.80 11.09
CA SER A 77 -11.99 13.87 12.27
C SER A 77 -11.35 15.26 12.39
N PRO A 78 -11.62 16.03 13.47
CA PRO A 78 -10.96 17.31 13.70
C PRO A 78 -9.45 17.16 13.95
N VAL A 79 -9.00 16.06 14.58
CA VAL A 79 -7.59 15.82 14.88
C VAL A 79 -6.78 15.59 13.60
N ILE A 80 -7.28 14.73 12.70
CA ILE A 80 -6.63 14.46 11.42
C ILE A 80 -6.69 15.69 10.52
N ARG A 81 -7.80 16.44 10.52
CA ARG A 81 -7.92 17.69 9.78
C ARG A 81 -6.88 18.73 10.23
N ALA A 82 -6.75 18.94 11.53
CA ALA A 82 -5.77 19.88 12.08
C ALA A 82 -4.33 19.47 11.70
N PHE A 83 -4.03 18.19 11.74
CA PHE A 83 -2.74 17.67 11.28
C PHE A 83 -2.47 18.00 9.80
N VAL A 84 -3.44 17.78 8.91
CA VAL A 84 -3.29 18.09 7.48
C VAL A 84 -3.13 19.59 7.23
N ILE A 85 -3.89 20.44 7.93
CA ILE A 85 -3.75 21.91 7.83
C ILE A 85 -2.33 22.32 8.26
N GLY A 86 -1.82 21.79 9.37
CA GLY A 86 -0.46 22.08 9.84
C GLY A 86 0.63 21.64 8.85
N LEU A 87 0.43 20.53 8.13
CA LEU A 87 1.35 20.13 7.05
C LEU A 87 1.34 21.13 5.89
N ILE A 88 0.15 21.61 5.49
CA ILE A 88 0.01 22.60 4.42
C ILE A 88 0.72 23.89 4.82
N GLU A 89 0.44 24.41 6.01
CA GLU A 89 1.06 25.64 6.54
C GLU A 89 2.59 25.52 6.65
N SER A 90 3.10 24.38 7.13
CA SER A 90 4.54 24.12 7.24
C SER A 90 5.25 24.10 5.88
N SER A 91 4.55 23.68 4.82
CA SER A 91 5.10 23.64 3.46
C SER A 91 5.25 25.02 2.82
N GLN A 92 4.43 26.00 3.22
CA GLN A 92 4.45 27.35 2.66
C GLN A 92 5.64 28.18 3.18
N GLY A 93 6.15 27.89 4.38
CA GLY A 93 7.29 28.61 4.96
C GLY A 93 8.64 28.34 4.26
N ALA A 94 8.83 27.15 3.68
CA ALA A 94 10.11 26.72 3.10
C ALA A 94 10.40 27.28 1.68
N GLY A 95 9.42 27.95 1.06
CA GLY A 95 9.53 28.51 -0.29
C GLY A 95 10.07 29.93 -0.36
N ASN A 96 10.05 30.68 0.75
CA ASN A 96 10.35 32.12 0.73
C ASN A 96 11.85 32.46 0.87
N ASP A 97 12.68 31.50 1.34
CA ASP A 97 14.10 31.72 1.61
C ASP A 97 15.03 31.44 0.41
N ARG A 98 14.48 31.04 -0.74
CA ARG A 98 15.27 30.62 -1.91
C ARG A 98 15.66 31.75 -2.88
N HIS A 99 15.31 33.01 -2.57
CA HIS A 99 15.59 34.17 -3.43
C HIS A 99 16.69 35.11 -2.91
N GLY A 100 17.52 34.68 -1.97
CA GLY A 100 18.43 35.61 -1.29
C GLY A 100 19.79 35.09 -0.88
N VAL A 101 20.44 34.17 -1.59
CA VAL A 101 21.90 33.95 -1.40
C VAL A 101 22.54 33.48 -2.72
N ASP A 102 22.71 34.42 -3.64
CA ASP A 102 23.80 34.34 -4.62
C ASP A 102 24.73 35.51 -4.32
N GLN A 103 26.04 35.24 -4.32
CA GLN A 103 27.18 36.10 -3.94
C GLN A 103 27.73 35.94 -2.51
N GLN A 104 28.81 35.13 -2.44
CA GLN A 104 30.06 35.25 -1.65
C GLN A 104 30.38 33.92 -0.97
N ALA A 105 31.58 33.35 -1.04
CA ALA A 105 32.78 33.61 -1.81
C ALA A 105 33.60 32.32 -1.71
N ALA A 106 34.31 32.00 -2.79
CA ALA A 106 35.32 30.95 -2.81
C ALA A 106 36.49 31.30 -1.88
N ARG A 107 36.99 30.30 -1.12
CA ARG A 107 38.44 30.04 -0.92
C ARG A 107 38.68 28.83 0.01
N ARG A 108 39.00 27.67 -0.62
CA ARG A 108 40.17 26.77 -0.39
C ARG A 108 40.49 26.20 1.03
N PRO A 109 41.37 25.18 1.16
CA PRO A 109 41.27 23.79 0.69
C PRO A 109 41.48 22.76 1.84
N SER A 110 41.25 21.49 1.49
CA SER A 110 41.40 20.26 2.29
C SER A 110 42.81 19.93 2.81
N LYS A 111 42.90 19.30 3.99
CA LYS A 111 43.78 18.14 4.30
C LYS A 111 43.29 17.35 5.54
N PRO A 112 43.71 16.08 5.71
CA PRO A 112 42.95 15.03 6.40
C PRO A 112 43.47 14.73 7.81
N SER A 113 42.65 14.07 8.61
CA SER A 113 43.10 13.36 9.81
C SER A 113 42.30 12.06 9.98
N ASP A 114 43.06 10.97 9.95
CA ASP A 114 42.69 9.62 10.34
C ASP A 114 42.09 9.57 11.75
N THR A 115 41.13 8.67 11.95
CA THR A 115 41.14 7.62 12.99
C THR A 115 39.77 6.92 12.94
N GLN A 116 39.68 5.80 12.23
CA GLN A 116 38.58 4.84 12.44
C GLN A 116 39.14 3.63 13.17
N LEU A 117 38.78 3.56 14.45
CA LEU A 117 38.93 2.38 15.28
C LEU A 117 37.91 1.30 14.89
N THR A 118 38.36 0.09 15.13
CA THR A 118 37.89 -1.21 14.66
C THR A 118 36.65 -1.75 15.39
N ARG A 119 35.80 -2.40 14.59
CA ARG A 119 35.16 -3.73 14.76
C ARG A 119 34.58 -4.12 16.13
N GLN A 120 33.29 -4.45 16.11
CA GLN A 120 32.69 -5.69 16.65
C GLN A 120 31.28 -5.79 16.05
N ASP A 121 31.08 -6.45 14.91
CA ASP A 121 30.87 -7.89 14.74
C ASP A 121 30.04 -8.53 15.86
N ARG A 122 28.72 -8.44 15.71
CA ARG A 122 27.77 -9.33 16.37
C ARG A 122 26.79 -9.89 15.33
N ARG A 123 27.27 -10.94 14.66
CA ARG A 123 26.52 -12.09 14.12
C ARG A 123 25.00 -11.94 14.10
N GLN A 124 24.45 -11.66 12.91
CA GLN A 124 23.03 -11.84 12.65
C GLN A 124 22.84 -13.18 11.96
N ASN A 125 22.14 -14.07 12.68
CA ASN A 125 21.72 -15.38 12.20
C ASN A 125 20.91 -15.26 10.91
N ASP A 126 21.24 -16.12 9.95
CA ASP A 126 20.36 -16.52 8.87
C ASP A 126 19.01 -17.01 9.40
N ARG A 127 17.91 -16.50 8.83
CA ARG A 127 16.82 -17.32 8.28
C ARG A 127 15.71 -16.50 7.62
N ILE A 128 15.42 -16.94 6.40
CA ILE A 128 14.13 -16.92 5.68
C ILE A 128 13.88 -15.69 4.78
N ASN A 129 14.17 -15.92 3.50
CA ASN A 129 13.59 -15.24 2.35
C ASN A 129 12.06 -15.32 2.40
N ASP A 130 11.40 -14.22 2.77
CA ASP A 130 10.03 -13.93 2.35
C ASP A 130 10.08 -12.77 1.35
N PRO A 131 9.69 -12.96 0.08
CA PRO A 131 9.44 -11.83 -0.79
C PRO A 131 8.15 -11.15 -0.31
N LYS A 132 8.31 -10.16 0.58
CA LYS A 132 7.26 -9.25 1.03
C LYS A 132 6.86 -8.33 -0.13
N THR A 133 6.11 -8.90 -1.07
CA THR A 133 5.32 -8.16 -2.04
C THR A 133 3.88 -8.25 -1.56
N ASP A 134 3.56 -7.39 -0.60
CA ASP A 134 2.18 -7.22 -0.18
C ASP A 134 1.39 -6.62 -1.36
N PRO A 135 0.28 -7.26 -1.75
CA PRO A 135 -0.45 -6.94 -2.96
C PRO A 135 -1.12 -5.57 -2.86
N ILE A 136 -1.14 -4.89 -4.02
CA ILE A 136 -1.98 -3.74 -4.34
C ILE A 136 -3.38 -3.94 -3.74
N ASN A 137 -3.73 -3.01 -2.86
CA ASN A 137 -5.04 -2.91 -2.24
C ASN A 137 -5.97 -2.23 -3.24
N ASP A 138 -6.67 -3.02 -4.05
CA ASP A 138 -7.75 -2.50 -4.88
C ASP A 138 -9.06 -2.53 -4.07
N PRO A 139 -9.83 -1.43 -4.05
CA PRO A 139 -11.11 -1.38 -3.35
C PRO A 139 -12.06 -2.43 -3.92
N ILE A 140 -12.96 -2.92 -3.07
CA ILE A 140 -14.11 -3.72 -3.48
C ILE A 140 -15.00 -2.79 -4.32
N THR A 141 -14.78 -2.73 -5.62
CA THR A 141 -15.74 -2.19 -6.57
C THR A 141 -16.74 -3.28 -6.91
N ALA A 142 -18.01 -2.89 -7.10
CA ALA A 142 -19.05 -3.77 -7.67
C ALA A 142 -18.70 -4.23 -9.10
N GLU A 143 -17.69 -3.60 -9.72
CA GLU A 143 -17.11 -3.98 -11.00
C GLU A 143 -15.88 -4.90 -10.81
N LEU A 144 -15.76 -5.92 -11.66
CA LEU A 144 -14.64 -6.85 -11.68
C LEU A 144 -13.30 -6.09 -11.76
N ASN A 145 -12.30 -6.47 -10.96
CA ASN A 145 -10.95 -5.92 -11.07
C ASN A 145 -10.24 -6.41 -12.35
N GLU A 146 -9.18 -5.74 -12.81
CA GLU A 146 -8.49 -6.09 -14.07
C GLU A 146 -7.99 -7.53 -14.10
N ARG A 147 -7.50 -8.06 -12.97
CA ARG A 147 -7.03 -9.46 -12.85
C ARG A 147 -8.16 -10.46 -13.02
N GLN A 148 -9.32 -10.16 -12.44
CA GLN A 148 -10.54 -10.96 -12.54
C GLN A 148 -11.08 -10.96 -13.96
N ARG A 149 -11.13 -9.79 -14.63
CA ARG A 149 -11.53 -9.69 -16.06
C ARG A 149 -10.59 -10.50 -16.94
N TRP A 150 -9.28 -10.39 -16.73
CA TRP A 150 -8.29 -11.16 -17.46
C TRP A 150 -8.48 -12.68 -17.27
N PHE A 151 -8.67 -13.13 -16.04
CA PHE A 151 -8.90 -14.55 -15.75
C PHE A 151 -10.22 -15.04 -16.37
N LEU A 152 -11.29 -14.25 -16.26
CA LEU A 152 -12.60 -14.55 -16.82
C LEU A 152 -12.53 -14.67 -18.36
N GLY A 153 -11.86 -13.73 -19.03
CA GLY A 153 -11.65 -13.77 -20.48
C GLY A 153 -10.89 -15.02 -20.93
N ARG A 154 -9.87 -15.44 -20.17
CA ARG A 154 -9.12 -16.69 -20.44
C ARG A 154 -10.02 -17.92 -20.30
N VAL A 155 -10.86 -17.97 -19.27
CA VAL A 155 -11.80 -19.08 -19.04
C VAL A 155 -12.91 -19.10 -20.09
N ALA A 156 -13.41 -17.93 -20.51
CA ALA A 156 -14.40 -17.79 -21.58
C ALA A 156 -13.85 -18.25 -22.94
N ALA A 157 -12.59 -17.96 -23.22
CA ALA A 157 -11.86 -18.49 -24.39
C ALA A 157 -11.51 -19.99 -24.29
N GLY A 158 -11.92 -20.67 -23.21
CA GLY A 158 -11.73 -22.11 -23.04
C GLY A 158 -10.33 -22.54 -22.58
N HIS A 159 -9.44 -21.60 -22.23
CA HIS A 159 -8.11 -21.93 -21.76
C HIS A 159 -8.11 -22.58 -20.37
N TRP A 160 -7.12 -23.44 -20.12
CA TRP A 160 -6.87 -23.95 -18.78
C TRP A 160 -6.17 -22.89 -17.95
N CYS A 161 -6.94 -22.19 -17.11
CA CYS A 161 -6.43 -21.16 -16.21
C CYS A 161 -6.62 -21.57 -14.73
N ARG A 162 -5.61 -21.29 -13.91
CA ARG A 162 -5.55 -21.57 -12.46
C ARG A 162 -4.98 -20.36 -11.72
N ALA A 163 -4.99 -20.44 -10.39
CA ALA A 163 -4.39 -19.42 -9.54
C ALA A 163 -2.90 -19.17 -9.87
N ALA A 164 -2.15 -20.22 -10.25
CA ALA A 164 -0.75 -20.11 -10.64
C ALA A 164 -0.54 -19.20 -11.87
N ASP A 165 -1.48 -19.18 -12.82
CA ASP A 165 -1.39 -18.32 -14.01
C ASP A 165 -1.57 -16.85 -13.64
N ILE A 166 -2.48 -16.55 -12.70
CA ILE A 166 -2.62 -15.19 -12.15
C ILE A 166 -1.34 -14.79 -11.42
N CYS A 167 -0.78 -15.67 -10.59
CA CYS A 167 0.47 -15.41 -9.88
C CYS A 167 1.60 -15.08 -10.85
N GLY A 168 1.77 -15.88 -11.91
CA GLY A 168 2.82 -15.68 -12.90
C GLY A 168 2.64 -14.40 -13.71
N HIS A 169 1.42 -14.13 -14.18
CA HIS A 169 1.15 -12.98 -15.03
C HIS A 169 1.22 -11.65 -14.26
N TRP A 170 0.66 -11.60 -13.04
CA TRP A 170 0.50 -10.37 -12.27
C TRP A 170 1.48 -10.24 -11.10
N LYS A 171 2.34 -11.23 -10.87
CA LYS A 171 3.30 -11.28 -9.75
C LYS A 171 2.63 -11.09 -8.37
N VAL A 172 1.45 -11.69 -8.20
CA VAL A 172 0.68 -11.67 -6.94
C VAL A 172 0.82 -12.98 -6.16
N SER A 173 0.51 -12.94 -4.86
CA SER A 173 0.52 -14.14 -4.02
C SER A 173 -0.55 -15.16 -4.44
N ALA A 174 -0.30 -16.44 -4.17
CA ALA A 174 -1.28 -17.52 -4.37
C ALA A 174 -2.56 -17.33 -3.54
N LYS A 175 -2.50 -16.56 -2.45
CA LYS A 175 -3.68 -16.21 -1.65
C LYS A 175 -4.55 -15.19 -2.39
N THR A 176 -3.93 -14.17 -2.96
CA THR A 176 -4.61 -13.13 -3.77
C THR A 176 -5.26 -13.74 -4.99
N ALA A 177 -4.51 -14.54 -5.76
CA ALA A 177 -5.03 -15.22 -6.94
C ALA A 177 -6.24 -16.12 -6.62
N ARG A 178 -6.20 -16.88 -5.51
CA ARG A 178 -7.34 -17.69 -5.06
C ARG A 178 -8.53 -16.84 -4.66
N ARG A 179 -8.31 -15.70 -4.01
CA ARG A 179 -9.39 -14.76 -3.65
C ARG A 179 -10.07 -14.18 -4.89
N ASP A 180 -9.29 -13.79 -5.91
CA ASP A 180 -9.84 -13.27 -7.17
C ASP A 180 -10.76 -14.32 -7.84
N ILE A 181 -10.32 -15.58 -7.92
CA ILE A 181 -11.12 -16.70 -8.47
C ILE A 181 -12.34 -17.01 -7.61
N ALA A 182 -12.21 -16.96 -6.29
CA ALA A 182 -13.32 -17.22 -5.37
C ALA A 182 -14.42 -16.16 -5.52
N ALA A 183 -14.05 -14.89 -5.70
CA ALA A 183 -15.00 -13.82 -5.97
C ALA A 183 -15.77 -14.04 -7.28
N LEU A 184 -15.08 -14.42 -8.37
CA LEU A 184 -15.73 -14.78 -9.64
C LEU A 184 -16.69 -15.97 -9.51
N SER A 185 -16.34 -16.95 -8.68
CA SER A 185 -17.21 -18.11 -8.40
C SER A 185 -18.42 -17.71 -7.57
N ALA A 186 -18.25 -16.83 -6.58
CA ALA A 186 -19.32 -16.32 -5.72
C ALA A 186 -20.32 -15.45 -6.51
N MET A 187 -19.84 -14.68 -7.49
CA MET A 187 -20.68 -13.94 -8.43
C MET A 187 -21.34 -14.83 -9.49
N GLY A 188 -21.08 -16.14 -9.50
CA GLY A 188 -21.67 -17.06 -10.46
C GLY A 188 -21.19 -16.84 -11.89
N LEU A 189 -20.02 -16.22 -12.13
CA LEU A 189 -19.48 -16.00 -13.47
C LEU A 189 -18.68 -17.20 -13.98
N ILE A 190 -18.10 -17.98 -13.05
CA ILE A 190 -17.37 -19.21 -13.34
C ILE A 190 -17.77 -20.31 -12.38
N ARG A 191 -17.59 -21.56 -12.80
CA ARG A 191 -17.73 -22.75 -11.95
C ARG A 191 -16.57 -23.71 -12.15
N PHE A 192 -16.15 -24.37 -11.09
CA PHE A 192 -15.18 -25.47 -11.20
C PHE A 192 -15.89 -26.75 -11.67
N THR A 193 -15.29 -27.45 -12.62
CA THR A 193 -15.83 -28.68 -13.20
C THR A 193 -14.78 -29.79 -13.14
N GLY A 194 -15.20 -31.00 -12.76
CA GLY A 194 -14.32 -32.18 -12.63
C GLY A 194 -13.69 -32.37 -11.25
N ALA A 195 -12.84 -33.39 -11.13
CA ALA A 195 -12.19 -33.77 -9.88
C ALA A 195 -11.12 -32.76 -9.43
N ARG A 196 -10.81 -32.69 -8.14
CA ARG A 196 -9.88 -31.71 -7.56
C ARG A 196 -8.48 -31.68 -8.21
N ARG A 197 -7.99 -32.82 -8.72
CA ARG A 197 -6.67 -32.92 -9.38
C ARG A 197 -6.70 -32.50 -10.86
N ASN A 198 -7.81 -32.75 -11.56
CA ASN A 198 -7.86 -32.68 -13.03
C ASN A 198 -8.92 -31.68 -13.54
N GLY A 199 -9.65 -31.04 -12.62
CA GLY A 199 -10.73 -30.15 -12.93
C GLY A 199 -10.26 -28.79 -13.45
N ARG A 200 -11.21 -28.04 -14.01
CA ARG A 200 -10.99 -26.74 -14.63
C ARG A 200 -12.17 -25.81 -14.38
N TYR A 201 -11.89 -24.52 -14.41
CA TYR A 201 -12.93 -23.50 -14.41
C TYR A 201 -13.59 -23.42 -15.79
N ARG A 202 -14.89 -23.18 -15.77
CA ARG A 202 -15.75 -22.98 -16.94
C ARG A 202 -16.66 -21.76 -16.69
N PRO A 203 -17.07 -21.02 -17.73
CA PRO A 203 -18.10 -20.01 -17.58
C PRO A 203 -19.37 -20.66 -16.99
N ALA A 204 -20.07 -19.95 -16.11
CA ALA A 204 -21.39 -20.40 -15.71
C ALA A 204 -22.38 -20.11 -16.84
N SER A 205 -23.24 -21.09 -17.16
CA SER A 205 -24.28 -20.96 -18.18
C SER A 205 -25.27 -19.86 -17.75
N GLY A 206 -25.16 -18.67 -18.34
CA GLY A 206 -25.93 -17.47 -17.97
C GLY A 206 -25.21 -16.13 -18.19
N ALA A 207 -23.90 -16.15 -18.44
CA ALA A 207 -23.13 -14.97 -18.84
C ALA A 207 -23.01 -14.92 -20.38
N GLY A 208 -24.04 -14.41 -21.03
CA GLY A 208 -24.09 -14.06 -22.45
C GLY A 208 -24.60 -12.64 -22.60
#